data_AF-A0A9W8RR04-F1
#
_entry.id   AF-A0A9W8RR04-F1
#
_cell.length_a   1.000
_cell.length_b   1.000
_cell.length_c   1.000
_cell.angle_alpha   90.00
_cell.angle_beta   90.00
_cell.angle_gamma   90.00
#
_symmetry.space_group_name_H-M   'P 1'
#
loop_
_entity.id
_entity.type
_entity.pdbx_description
1 polymer ?
#
loop_
_entity_poly.entity_id
_entity_poly.type
_entity_poly.pdbx_seq_one_letter_code
_entity_poly.pdbx_strand_id
1 'polypeptide(L)' 'MGQWGKIFVEGGKKIGRTFTVVQDELQNKAMAEAGFVDIQQKMYKASSSPIGSWPKDERLREIG' A
#
# COMPACT_ATOMS: atom_id res chain seq x y z
N MET A 1 13.32 16.53 -7.78
CA MET A 1 11.86 16.29 -7.85
C MET A 1 11.42 15.30 -6.74
N GLY A 2 11.66 15.63 -5.45
CA GLY A 2 11.45 14.69 -4.32
C GLY A 2 10.75 15.28 -3.08
N GLN A 3 10.12 16.44 -3.23
CA GLN A 3 9.54 17.18 -2.10
C GLN A 3 8.18 16.63 -1.66
N TRP A 4 7.43 16.03 -2.60
CA TRP A 4 6.07 15.55 -2.38
C TRP A 4 5.94 14.52 -1.26
N GLY A 5 6.89 13.57 -1.15
CA GLY A 5 6.88 12.58 -0.07
C GLY A 5 6.91 13.23 1.32
N LYS A 6 7.84 14.18 1.52
CA LYS A 6 7.95 14.91 2.79
C LYS A 6 6.69 15.73 3.08
N ILE A 7 6.14 16.42 2.08
CA ILE A 7 4.92 17.23 2.22
C ILE A 7 3.74 16.35 2.64
N PHE A 8 3.55 15.18 2.02
CA PHE A 8 2.45 14.29 2.39
C PHE A 8 2.60 13.70 3.79
N VAL A 9 3.82 13.31 4.18
CA VAL A 9 4.06 12.80 5.55
C VAL A 9 3.80 13.90 6.59
N GLU A 10 4.34 15.10 6.39
CA GLU A 10 4.15 16.21 7.34
C GLU A 10 2.70 16.71 7.37
N GLY A 11 2.07 16.85 6.20
CA GLY A 11 0.66 17.23 6.07
C GLY A 11 -0.24 16.22 6.76
N GLY A 12 -0.02 14.92 6.53
CA GLY A 12 -0.76 13.83 7.16
C GLY A 12 -0.71 13.86 8.67
N LYS A 13 0.47 14.15 9.24
CA LYS A 13 0.63 14.32 10.69
C LYS A 13 -0.21 15.49 11.24
N LYS A 14 -0.27 16.62 10.52
CA LYS A 14 -1.01 17.81 10.96
C LYS A 14 -2.53 17.64 10.89
N ILE A 15 -3.03 16.94 9.87
CA ILE A 15 -4.47 16.72 9.68
C ILE A 15 -5.00 15.49 10.43
N GLY A 16 -4.14 14.76 11.14
CA GLY A 16 -4.50 13.55 11.87
C GLY A 16 -4.77 12.33 10.98
N ARG A 17 -4.27 12.33 9.73
CA ARG A 17 -4.45 11.21 8.80
C ARG A 17 -3.14 10.88 8.10
N THR A 18 -2.51 9.80 8.53
CA THR A 18 -1.17 9.42 8.06
C THR A 18 -1.16 8.91 6.62
N PHE A 19 -0.09 9.24 5.89
CA PHE A 19 0.20 8.72 4.56
C PHE A 19 1.20 7.55 4.58
N THR A 20 1.66 7.14 5.77
CA THR A 20 2.66 6.07 5.97
C THR A 20 2.03 4.76 6.43
N VAL A 21 0.72 4.54 6.17
CA VAL A 21 -0.07 3.36 6.63
C VAL A 21 0.64 2.02 6.39
N VAL A 22 1.20 1.83 5.19
CA VAL A 22 1.90 0.59 4.82
C VAL A 22 3.27 0.51 5.49
N GLN A 23 4.01 1.62 5.53
CA GLN A 23 5.35 1.68 6.13
C GLN A 23 5.33 1.48 7.65
N ASP A 24 4.28 1.97 8.30
CA ASP A 24 4.09 1.87 9.75
C ASP A 24 3.40 0.54 10.16
N GLU A 25 3.02 -0.29 9.19
CA GLU A 25 2.27 -1.55 9.38
C GLU A 25 0.98 -1.38 10.20
N LEU A 26 0.36 -0.20 10.09
CA LEU A 26 -0.78 0.21 10.91
C LEU A 26 -1.95 -0.77 10.81
N GLN A 27 -2.19 -1.33 9.63
CA GLN A 27 -3.28 -2.27 9.41
C GLN A 27 -3.09 -3.58 10.17
N ASN A 28 -1.89 -4.17 10.12
CA ASN A 28 -1.62 -5.42 10.84
C ASN A 28 -1.67 -5.21 12.35
N LYS A 29 -1.09 -4.12 12.84
CA LYS A 29 -1.11 -3.78 14.27
C LYS A 29 -2.53 -3.57 14.78
N ALA A 30 -3.33 -2.77 14.06
CA ALA A 30 -4.73 -2.54 14.42
C ALA A 30 -5.58 -3.83 14.36
N MET A 31 -5.34 -4.71 13.38
CA MET A 31 -6.01 -6.01 13.33
C MET A 31 -5.60 -6.90 14.51
N ALA A 32 -4.31 -6.93 14.87
CA ALA A 32 -3.86 -7.71 16.03
C ALA A 32 -4.49 -7.17 17.34
N GLU A 33 -4.50 -5.85 17.53
CA GLU A 33 -5.12 -5.19 18.69
C GLU A 33 -6.63 -5.43 18.78
N ALA A 34 -7.31 -5.51 17.64
CA ALA A 34 -8.73 -5.84 17.58
C ALA A 34 -9.04 -7.33 17.86
N GLY A 35 -8.01 -8.18 18.06
CA GLY A 35 -8.16 -9.59 18.42
C GLY A 35 -8.25 -10.54 17.23
N PHE A 36 -7.89 -10.10 16.02
CA PHE A 36 -7.75 -11.02 14.88
C PHE A 36 -6.53 -11.92 15.08
N VAL A 37 -6.71 -13.23 14.89
CA VAL A 37 -5.68 -14.24 15.20
C VAL A 37 -4.95 -14.77 13.96
N ASP A 38 -5.57 -14.74 12.79
CA ASP A 38 -4.97 -15.17 11.53
C ASP A 38 -4.99 -14.00 10.53
N ILE A 39 -3.93 -13.18 10.58
CA ILE A 39 -3.81 -11.98 9.76
C ILE A 39 -2.91 -12.29 8.55
N GLN A 40 -3.47 -12.14 7.36
CA GLN A 40 -2.77 -12.40 6.10
C GLN A 40 -2.58 -11.08 5.32
N GLN A 41 -1.34 -10.75 4.97
CA GLN A 41 -1.01 -9.58 4.16
C GLN A 41 -0.45 -10.03 2.80
N LYS A 42 -1.01 -9.51 1.71
CA LYS A 42 -0.51 -9.76 0.35
C LYS A 42 -0.16 -8.46 -0.34
N MET A 43 1.11 -8.34 -0.74
CA MET A 43 1.60 -7.24 -1.55
C MET A 43 1.46 -7.59 -3.03
N TYR A 44 0.65 -6.83 -3.73
CA TYR A 44 0.50 -6.94 -5.19
C TYR A 44 1.47 -5.99 -5.87
N LYS A 45 2.12 -6.46 -6.94
CA LYS A 45 2.84 -5.54 -7.81
C LYS A 45 1.80 -4.66 -8.50
N ALA A 46 2.07 -3.36 -8.63
CA ALA A 46 1.18 -2.46 -9.36
C ALA A 46 0.93 -2.97 -10.79
N SER A 47 1.92 -3.62 -11.41
CA SER A 47 1.83 -4.27 -12.73
C SER A 47 0.90 -5.49 -12.79
N SER A 48 0.53 -6.08 -11.65
CA SER A 48 -0.43 -7.20 -11.58
C SER A 48 -1.86 -6.73 -11.26
N SER A 49 -2.06 -5.44 -11.06
CA SER A 49 -3.40 -4.85 -10.91
C SER A 49 -3.92 -4.50 -12.30
N PRO A 50 -5.20 -4.78 -12.64
CA PRO A 50 -5.80 -4.41 -13.93
C PRO A 50 -6.00 -2.88 -14.09
N ILE A 51 -5.35 -2.07 -13.25
CA ILE A 51 -5.39 -0.62 -13.21
C ILE A 51 -4.11 -0.10 -13.85
N GLY A 52 -4.09 -0.04 -15.18
CA GLY A 52 -2.93 0.37 -15.98
C GLY A 52 -2.70 -0.55 -17.17
N SER A 53 -1.92 -0.10 -18.16
CA SER A 53 -1.61 -0.91 -19.34
C SER A 53 -0.96 -2.24 -18.93
N TRP A 54 -1.45 -3.32 -19.52
CA TRP A 54 -0.93 -4.67 -19.37
C TRP A 54 0.61 -4.72 -19.39
N PRO A 55 1.25 -5.57 -18.57
CA PRO A 55 2.70 -5.75 -18.59
C PRO A 55 3.20 -6.01 -20.01
N LYS A 56 4.35 -5.43 -20.37
CA LYS A 56 5.00 -5.73 -21.67
C LYS A 56 5.40 -7.20 -21.81
N ASP A 57 5.61 -7.86 -20.67
CA ASP A 57 5.91 -9.29 -20.58
C ASP A 57 4.64 -10.10 -20.85
N GLU A 58 4.67 -10.88 -21.93
CA GLU A 58 3.56 -11.68 -22.45
C GLU A 58 3.00 -12.66 -21.41
N ARG A 59 3.86 -13.25 -20.56
CA ARG A 59 3.43 -14.18 -19.50
C ARG A 59 2.61 -13.49 -18.41
N LEU A 60 2.89 -12.21 -18.16
CA LEU A 60 2.17 -11.43 -17.15
C LEU A 60 0.86 -10.84 -17.71
N ARG A 61 0.61 -10.93 -19.03
CA ARG A 61 -0.65 -10.51 -19.67
C ARG A 61 -1.79 -11.52 -19.57
N GLU A 62 -1.51 -12.75 -19.15
CA GLU A 62 -2.55 -13.78 -19.02
C GLU A 62 -3.13 -13.88 -17.61
N ILE A 63 -2.57 -13.14 -16.65
CA ILE A 63 -2.88 -13.27 -15.21
C ILE A 63 -3.88 -12.19 -14.72
N GLY A 64 -4.06 -11.11 -15.49
CA GLY A 64 -4.90 -9.96 -15.14
C GLY A 64 -6.39 -10.16 -15.44
#